data_AF-A0A9Y1FNP8-F1
#
_entry.id   AF-A0A9Y1FNP8-F1
#
_cell.length_a   1.000
_cell.length_b   1.000
_cell.length_c   1.000
_cell.angle_alpha   90.00
_cell.angle_beta   90.00
_cell.angle_gamma   90.00
#
_symmetry.space_group_name_H-M   'P 1'
#
loop_
_entity.id
_entity.type
_entity.pdbx_description
1 polymer ?
#
loop_
_entity_poly.entity_id
_entity_poly.type
_entity_poly.pdbx_seq_one_letter_code
_entity_poly.pdbx_strand_id
1 'polypeptide(L)'
;MEKNIINKHLQKIVEKAKKDRDVVGVILFGSYLQSYGFNDIDIALVTREGIDERTSIEKRVEYLAELPEKFDIQIYQTLPLAVKKEVLEGKVLYETKELYEIAYKTIKDYERFRKYREDYVRRVLVEK
;
A
#
# COMPACT_ATOMS: atom_id res chain seq x y z
N MET A 1 18.76 5.33 -17.32
CA MET A 1 19.51 4.80 -16.16
C MET A 1 18.66 4.70 -14.91
N GLU A 2 17.96 5.77 -14.52
CA GLU A 2 17.14 5.82 -13.30
C GLU A 2 16.05 4.74 -13.22
N LYS A 3 15.30 4.50 -14.31
CA LYS A 3 14.28 3.41 -14.36
C LYS A 3 14.84 2.01 -14.08
N ASN A 4 16.08 1.71 -14.49
CA ASN A 4 16.70 0.41 -14.24
C ASN A 4 17.07 0.24 -12.76
N ILE A 5 17.50 1.33 -12.11
CA ILE A 5 17.80 1.34 -10.67
C ILE A 5 16.50 1.12 -9.88
N ILE A 6 15.43 1.84 -10.23
CA ILE A 6 14.12 1.66 -9.60
C ILE A 6 13.63 0.22 -9.74
N ASN A 7 13.66 -0.34 -10.96
CA ASN A 7 13.26 -1.73 -11.20
C ASN A 7 14.07 -2.73 -10.38
N LYS A 8 15.38 -2.49 -10.20
CA LYS A 8 16.22 -3.33 -9.35
C LYS A 8 15.78 -3.30 -7.88
N HIS A 9 15.43 -2.13 -7.35
CA HIS A 9 14.91 -2.01 -5.99
C HIS A 9 13.52 -2.66 -5.83
N LEU A 10 12.61 -2.47 -6.79
CA LEU A 10 11.31 -3.15 -6.80
C LEU A 10 11.45 -4.68 -6.81
N GLN A 11 12.35 -5.20 -7.65
CA GLN A 11 12.66 -6.64 -7.66
C GLN A 11 13.22 -7.11 -6.32
N LYS A 12 14.13 -6.33 -5.71
CA LYS A 12 14.68 -6.66 -4.38
C LYS A 12 13.58 -6.78 -3.32
N ILE A 13 12.62 -5.86 -3.29
CA ILE A 13 11.47 -5.90 -2.37
C ILE A 13 10.62 -7.13 -2.63
N VAL A 14 10.29 -7.42 -3.89
CA VAL A 14 9.47 -8.59 -4.25
C VAL A 14 10.16 -9.89 -3.84
N GLU A 15 11.47 -10.02 -4.06
CA GLU A 15 12.22 -11.21 -3.66
C GLU A 15 12.32 -11.37 -2.14
N LYS A 16 12.37 -10.27 -1.39
CA LYS A 16 12.26 -10.28 0.07
C LYS A 16 10.85 -10.72 0.51
N ALA A 17 9.81 -10.11 -0.05
CA ALA A 17 8.41 -10.42 0.25
C ALA A 17 8.03 -11.88 -0.02
N LYS A 18 8.56 -12.48 -1.09
CA LYS A 18 8.36 -13.93 -1.39
C LYS A 18 8.86 -14.86 -0.29
N LYS A 19 9.88 -14.45 0.47
CA LYS A 19 10.48 -15.23 1.55
C LYS A 19 9.92 -14.86 2.93
N ASP A 20 9.23 -13.73 3.00
CA ASP A 20 8.60 -13.24 4.21
C ASP A 20 7.21 -13.86 4.35
N ARG A 21 7.09 -14.80 5.29
CA ARG A 21 5.82 -15.47 5.55
C ARG A 21 4.74 -14.51 6.03
N ASP A 22 5.01 -13.29 6.46
CA ASP A 22 3.92 -12.43 6.90
C ASP A 22 3.34 -11.60 5.75
N VAL A 23 4.03 -11.54 4.60
CA VAL A 23 3.66 -10.72 3.46
C VAL A 23 2.86 -11.52 2.43
N VAL A 24 1.68 -11.00 2.11
CA VAL A 24 0.75 -11.59 1.13
C VAL A 24 0.65 -10.77 -0.15
N GLY A 25 1.17 -9.54 -0.15
CA GLY A 25 1.19 -8.72 -1.34
C GLY A 25 2.16 -7.55 -1.25
N VAL A 26 2.62 -7.10 -2.42
CA VAL A 26 3.37 -5.86 -2.60
C VAL A 26 2.69 -5.07 -3.70
N ILE A 27 2.27 -3.85 -3.39
CA ILE A 27 1.55 -3.00 -4.32
C ILE A 27 2.24 -1.65 -4.41
N LEU A 28 2.63 -1.27 -5.62
CA LEU A 28 3.08 0.08 -5.94
C LEU A 28 1.85 0.96 -6.13
N PHE A 29 1.76 2.06 -5.41
CA PHE A 29 0.61 2.96 -5.46
C PHE A 29 1.04 4.43 -5.47
N GLY A 30 0.08 5.34 -5.29
CA GLY A 30 0.35 6.75 -5.12
C GLY A 30 0.68 7.50 -6.42
N SER A 31 1.23 8.69 -6.24
CA SER A 31 1.37 9.70 -7.30
C SER A 31 2.36 9.30 -8.41
N TYR A 32 3.28 8.37 -8.11
CA TYR A 32 4.23 7.81 -9.07
C TYR A 32 3.55 7.10 -10.24
N LEU A 33 2.31 6.61 -10.07
CA LEU A 33 1.55 6.00 -11.16
C LEU A 33 0.93 7.02 -12.12
N GLN A 34 0.73 8.27 -11.68
CA GLN A 34 -0.02 9.30 -12.44
C GLN A 34 0.85 10.37 -13.06
N SER A 35 2.08 10.60 -12.57
CA SER A 35 2.91 11.71 -13.04
C SER A 35 4.39 11.33 -13.18
N TYR A 36 4.99 11.77 -14.29
CA TYR A 36 6.42 11.70 -14.53
C TYR A 36 7.12 12.86 -13.79
N GLY A 37 7.52 12.62 -12.54
CA GLY A 37 8.22 13.61 -11.71
C GLY A 37 9.02 12.96 -10.58
N PHE A 38 9.83 13.75 -9.85
CA PHE A 38 10.64 13.37 -8.69
C PHE A 38 9.80 12.94 -7.47
N ASN A 39 8.68 12.27 -7.68
CA ASN A 39 7.80 11.85 -6.61
C ASN A 39 8.38 10.62 -5.90
N ASP A 40 8.10 10.54 -4.61
CA ASP A 40 8.36 9.37 -3.79
C ASP A 40 7.65 8.15 -4.37
N ILE A 41 8.28 7.00 -4.25
CA ILE A 41 7.78 5.72 -4.77
C ILE A 41 7.08 5.02 -3.61
N ASP A 42 5.76 5.16 -3.55
CA ASP A 42 4.93 4.60 -2.49
C ASP A 42 4.66 3.11 -2.71
N ILE A 43 5.06 2.28 -1.75
CA ILE A 43 4.86 0.83 -1.79
C ILE A 43 4.09 0.38 -0.55
N ALA A 44 2.96 -0.27 -0.77
CA ALA A 44 2.22 -0.93 0.28
C ALA A 44 2.65 -2.39 0.39
N LEU A 45 3.12 -2.78 1.57
CA LEU A 45 3.27 -4.16 1.98
C LEU A 45 1.95 -4.62 2.61
N VAL A 46 1.31 -5.59 1.97
CA VAL A 46 0.11 -6.23 2.52
C VAL A 46 0.55 -7.41 3.34
N THR A 47 0.29 -7.39 4.64
CA THR A 47 0.57 -8.53 5.52
C THR A 47 -0.65 -9.44 5.66
N ARG A 48 -0.46 -10.63 6.24
CA ARG A 48 -1.57 -11.46 6.72
C ARG A 48 -2.36 -10.72 7.79
N GLU A 49 -3.65 -11.06 7.91
CA GLU A 49 -4.46 -10.62 9.04
C GLU A 49 -3.94 -11.23 10.35
N GLY A 50 -4.12 -10.51 11.48
CA GLY A 50 -3.69 -10.98 12.80
C GLY A 50 -2.26 -10.60 13.20
N ILE A 51 -1.50 -9.96 12.30
CA ILE A 51 -0.23 -9.31 12.66
C ILE A 51 -0.53 -8.12 13.58
N ASP A 52 0.16 -8.04 14.72
CA ASP A 52 0.00 -6.94 15.66
C ASP A 52 0.73 -5.67 15.20
N GLU A 53 0.43 -4.54 15.87
CA GLU A 53 0.97 -3.23 15.50
C GLU A 53 2.51 -3.16 15.63
N ARG A 54 3.08 -3.78 16.67
CA ARG A 54 4.53 -3.77 16.87
C ARG A 54 5.22 -4.52 15.75
N THR A 55 4.75 -5.72 15.44
CA THR A 55 5.27 -6.52 14.31
C THR A 55 5.14 -5.77 12.98
N SER A 56 4.03 -5.04 12.78
CA SER A 56 3.83 -4.19 11.60
C SER A 56 4.90 -3.09 11.49
N ILE A 57 5.17 -2.39 12.59
CA ILE A 57 6.19 -1.32 12.64
C ILE A 57 7.58 -1.90 12.40
N GLU A 58 7.94 -2.99 13.08
CA GLU A 58 9.23 -3.67 12.91
C GLU A 58 9.45 -4.06 11.45
N LYS A 59 8.42 -4.61 10.79
CA LYS A 59 8.47 -4.99 9.37
C LYS A 59 8.63 -3.78 8.45
N ARG A 60 7.92 -2.68 8.73
CA ARG A 60 8.09 -1.43 7.96
C ARG A 60 9.55 -0.96 8.00
N VAL A 61 10.16 -0.93 9.18
CA VAL A 61 11.56 -0.53 9.37
C VAL A 61 12.50 -1.50 8.64
N GLU A 62 12.25 -2.79 8.74
CA GLU A 62 13.06 -3.84 8.10
C GLU A 62 13.10 -3.72 6.57
N TYR A 63 11.99 -3.31 5.93
CA TYR A 63 11.95 -3.09 4.48
C TYR A 63 12.53 -1.73 4.09
N LEU A 64 12.27 -0.67 4.86
CA LEU A 64 12.84 0.66 4.61
C LEU A 64 14.36 0.67 4.68
N ALA A 65 14.96 -0.05 5.64
CA ALA A 65 16.41 -0.12 5.82
C ALA A 65 17.17 -0.64 4.59
N GLU A 66 16.48 -1.28 3.66
CA GLU A 66 17.05 -1.89 2.46
C GLU A 66 16.89 -1.05 1.19
N LEU A 67 16.28 0.13 1.30
CA LEU A 67 15.87 0.98 0.20
C LEU A 67 16.48 2.38 0.28
N PRO A 68 16.69 3.05 -0.87
CA PRO A 68 17.09 4.45 -0.87
C PRO A 68 15.92 5.34 -0.46
N GLU A 69 16.23 6.57 -0.02
CA GLU A 69 15.30 7.56 0.54
C GLU A 69 14.07 7.87 -0.34
N LYS A 70 14.17 7.67 -1.66
CA LYS A 70 13.07 7.87 -2.63
C LYS A 70 11.92 6.87 -2.49
N PHE A 71 12.08 5.79 -1.73
CA PHE A 71 11.02 4.79 -1.53
C PHE A 71 10.40 4.95 -0.16
N ASP A 72 9.07 5.02 -0.12
CA ASP A 72 8.32 4.92 1.13
C ASP A 72 7.57 3.58 1.18
N ILE A 73 7.67 2.94 2.34
CA ILE A 73 7.01 1.67 2.62
C ILE A 73 5.87 1.94 3.60
N GLN A 74 4.69 1.48 3.24
CA GLN A 74 3.49 1.54 4.07
C GLN A 74 3.01 0.12 4.39
N ILE A 75 2.58 -0.11 5.63
CA ILE A 75 1.92 -1.37 5.98
C ILE A 75 0.44 -1.22 5.69
N TYR A 76 -0.08 -2.02 4.76
CA TYR A 76 -1.46 -1.91 4.29
C TYR A 76 -2.47 -1.92 5.44
N GLN A 77 -2.27 -2.80 6.43
CA GLN A 77 -3.17 -3.00 7.56
C GLN A 77 -3.36 -1.73 8.41
N THR A 78 -2.33 -0.88 8.53
CA THR A 78 -2.37 0.34 9.35
C THR A 78 -2.96 1.54 8.60
N LEU A 79 -3.15 1.44 7.28
CA LEU A 79 -3.68 2.53 6.47
C LEU A 79 -5.16 2.82 6.73
N PRO A 80 -5.60 4.09 6.62
CA PRO A 80 -7.01 4.45 6.60
C PRO A 80 -7.75 3.76 5.45
N LEU A 81 -9.04 3.46 5.64
CA LEU A 81 -9.86 2.71 4.68
C LEU A 81 -9.90 3.34 3.27
N ALA A 82 -9.92 4.68 3.18
CA ALA A 82 -9.86 5.38 1.90
C ALA A 82 -8.53 5.15 1.17
N VAL A 83 -7.40 5.24 1.89
CA VAL A 83 -6.06 4.99 1.33
C VAL A 83 -5.90 3.52 0.96
N LYS A 84 -6.43 2.59 1.75
CA LYS A 84 -6.49 1.16 1.39
C LYS A 84 -7.18 0.95 0.04
N LYS A 85 -8.28 1.66 -0.22
CA LYS A 85 -8.98 1.58 -1.52
C LYS A 85 -8.11 2.08 -2.67
N GLU A 86 -7.38 3.18 -2.48
CA GLU A 86 -6.43 3.72 -3.46
C GLU A 86 -5.27 2.76 -3.71
N VAL A 87 -4.73 2.12 -2.66
CA VAL A 87 -3.69 1.09 -2.80
C VAL A 87 -4.17 -0.05 -3.69
N LEU A 88 -5.40 -0.54 -3.52
CA LEU A 88 -5.96 -1.63 -4.34
C LEU A 88 -6.15 -1.25 -5.82
N GLU A 89 -6.11 0.03 -6.17
CA GLU A 89 -6.09 0.52 -7.55
C GLU A 89 -4.67 0.63 -8.12
N GLY A 90 -3.67 0.38 -7.29
CA GLY A 90 -2.26 0.40 -7.64
C GLY A 90 -1.81 -0.80 -8.48
N LYS A 91 -0.51 -0.81 -8.79
CA LYS A 91 0.15 -1.88 -9.54
C LYS A 91 0.62 -2.98 -8.58
N VAL A 92 -0.01 -4.14 -8.65
CA VAL A 92 0.45 -5.35 -7.93
C VAL A 92 1.80 -5.80 -8.48
N LEU A 93 2.78 -5.93 -7.59
CA LEU A 93 4.14 -6.43 -7.90
C LEU A 93 4.34 -7.86 -7.40
N TYR A 94 3.63 -8.24 -6.34
CA TYR A 94 3.61 -9.58 -5.77
C TYR A 94 2.27 -9.83 -5.09
N GLU A 95 1.78 -11.07 -5.15
CA GLU A 95 0.55 -11.49 -4.48
C GLU A 95 0.57 -12.97 -4.12
N THR A 96 -0.14 -13.30 -3.04
CA THR A 96 -0.60 -14.65 -2.71
C THR A 96 -2.13 -14.69 -2.78
N LYS A 97 -2.73 -15.88 -2.65
CA LYS A 97 -4.20 -16.03 -2.65
C LYS A 97 -4.90 -15.21 -1.55
N GLU A 98 -4.23 -15.03 -0.41
CA GLU A 98 -4.75 -14.28 0.74
C GLU A 98 -4.97 -12.79 0.44
N LEU A 99 -4.23 -12.23 -0.54
CA LEU A 99 -4.43 -10.85 -0.96
C LEU A 99 -5.86 -10.61 -1.48
N TYR A 100 -6.43 -11.58 -2.21
CA TYR A 100 -7.77 -11.46 -2.79
C TYR A 100 -8.85 -11.33 -1.72
N GLU A 101 -8.72 -12.07 -0.62
CA GLU A 101 -9.66 -12.03 0.51
C GLU A 101 -9.60 -10.67 1.22
N ILE A 102 -8.38 -10.15 1.45
CA ILE A 102 -8.15 -8.83 2.04
C ILE A 102 -8.71 -7.73 1.13
N ALA A 103 -8.47 -7.82 -0.18
CA ALA A 103 -8.97 -6.86 -1.16
C ALA A 103 -10.49 -6.84 -1.19
N TYR A 104 -11.13 -8.02 -1.23
CA TYR A 104 -12.59 -8.15 -1.21
C TYR A 104 -13.20 -7.53 0.05
N LYS A 105 -12.64 -7.82 1.23
CA LYS A 105 -13.06 -7.25 2.51
C LYS A 105 -12.94 -5.72 2.51
N THR A 106 -11.81 -5.21 2.04
CA THR A 106 -11.57 -3.76 1.95
C THR A 106 -12.59 -3.07 1.04
N ILE A 107 -12.84 -3.62 -0.15
CA ILE A 107 -13.82 -3.06 -1.09
C ILE A 107 -15.21 -3.04 -0.46
N LYS A 108 -15.61 -4.14 0.19
CA LYS A 108 -16.90 -4.24 0.88
C LYS A 108 -17.03 -3.22 2.02
N ASP A 109 -15.98 -3.06 2.83
CA ASP A 109 -15.96 -2.09 3.94
C ASP A 109 -15.98 -0.65 3.42
N TYR A 110 -15.22 -0.37 2.35
CA TYR A 110 -15.20 0.94 1.70
C TYR A 110 -16.57 1.31 1.14
N GLU A 111 -17.25 0.39 0.42
CA GLU A 111 -18.59 0.65 -0.11
C GLU A 111 -19.62 0.94 0.99
N ARG A 112 -19.51 0.28 2.15
CA ARG A 112 -20.33 0.60 3.33
C ARG A 112 -20.02 1.98 3.90
N PHE A 113 -18.75 2.38 3.91
CA PHE A 113 -18.30 3.66 4.43
C PHE A 113 -18.56 4.83 3.45
N ARG A 114 -18.57 4.56 2.14
CA ARG A 114 -18.54 5.57 1.06
C ARG A 114 -19.63 6.63 1.22
N LYS A 115 -20.86 6.20 1.53
CA LYS A 115 -22.00 7.09 1.74
C LYS A 115 -21.75 8.11 2.85
N TYR A 116 -21.18 7.69 3.98
CA TYR A 116 -20.89 8.58 5.10
C TYR A 116 -19.78 9.58 4.75
N ARG A 117 -18.77 9.14 3.99
CA ARG A 117 -17.71 10.02 3.48
C ARG A 117 -18.28 11.09 2.54
N GLU A 118 -19.11 10.70 1.58
CA GLU A 118 -19.76 11.61 0.64
C GLU A 118 -20.63 12.64 1.37
N ASP A 119 -21.44 12.19 2.35
CA ASP A 119 -22.26 13.07 3.17
C ASP A 119 -21.43 14.07 3.99
N TYR A 120 -20.32 13.63 4.59
CA TYR A 120 -19.39 14.50 5.32
C TYR A 120 -18.77 15.55 4.40
N VAL A 121 -18.18 15.11 3.28
CA VAL A 121 -17.52 16.01 2.31
C VAL A 121 -18.50 17.04 1.78
N ARG A 122 -19.74 16.64 1.46
CA ARG A 122 -20.79 17.56 1.03
C ARG A 122 -21.07 18.62 2.11
N ARG A 123 -21.23 18.24 3.38
CA ARG A 123 -21.51 19.20 4.46
C ARG A 123 -20.35 20.18 4.67
N VAL A 124 -19.11 19.70 4.66
CA VAL A 124 -17.93 20.56 4.89
C VAL A 124 -17.65 21.49 3.70
N LEU A 125 -17.92 21.06 2.47
CA LEU A 125 -17.60 21.85 1.28
C LEU A 125 -18.75 22.76 0.80
N VAL A 126 -20.00 22.48 1.18
CA VAL A 126 -21.17 23.29 0.77
C VAL A 126 -21.50 24.39 1.80
N GLU A 127 -20.95 24.32 3.02
CA GLU A 127 -21.09 25.39 4.03
C GLU A 127 -19.98 26.47 3.94
N LYS A 128 -19.32 26.62 2.79
CA LYS A 128 -18.45 27.75 2.46
C LYS A 128 -19.08 28.60 1.36
#